data_AF-A0A3D2I393-F1
#
_entry.id   AF-A0A3D2I393-F1
#
_cell.length_a   1.000
_cell.length_b   1.000
_cell.length_c   1.000
_cell.angle_alpha   90.00
_cell.angle_beta   90.00
_cell.angle_gamma   90.00
#
_symmetry.space_group_name_H-M   'P 1'
#
loop_
_entity.id
_entity.type
_entity.pdbx_description
1 polymer ?
#
loop_
_entity_poly.entity_id
_entity_poly.type
_entity_poly.pdbx_seq_one_letter_code
_entity_poly.pdbx_strand_id
1 'polypeptide(L)'
;MQQEYKEAMEKISLSDSDKKRILANVKKACEESEEKVISMDEFKKRPRFSARQKGMAAAVAVLVVAITAVVSKGFFGGKLKKQPKQGEIVASSDEEEWQELDSIEAIAKETDCRTYKLGNVSKSYRVKKVEVKKKAKHVKITYRNKKKKDKILFEYKEEENAPDVINQFTEKNELKKEKVDDSEVTMYGDEKCDAMTWQKESCTFAVKMSTACSTDKAKKIVSGTKEENKPDKDTDAKVKKDEKHIASNAVGWSGKESESDDKERRRVLRKIYDMYGFRVTVEDPARKVIYKVVDDFESFSFHYDELSELENQRIVGYAGVDGCPSGVLDGFEKMQDIEVNGLTITWYQNKKDESLFYFMKRKVAISLLIKDWSGENTENMLSGLISVIRISLDAAHDDKGDNSSSDSGNNSDKNTDNNDAEPTDNADNTSNNESVEAYRQAAQDIQYAVADGSLKKLSSYIRFPLSIKGLGETVSSAKEFQALDSSKIFTSEWVDAVVSYDTGKIKSSTKSFTMGESSHKLVCQIKNDSVVITELHVNSDEVQPDTEPTDSPSEE
;
A
#
# COMPACT_ATOMS: atom_id res chain seq x y z
N MET A 1 -5.02 55.31 -18.07
CA MET A 1 -3.72 54.94 -18.67
C MET A 1 -2.49 55.37 -17.88
N GLN A 2 -2.10 56.65 -17.79
CA GLN A 2 -0.90 57.02 -17.00
C GLN A 2 -1.02 56.70 -15.50
N GLN A 3 -2.22 56.85 -14.94
CA GLN A 3 -2.52 56.49 -13.55
C GLN A 3 -2.45 54.97 -13.33
N GLU A 4 -3.08 54.19 -14.21
CA GLU A 4 -3.07 52.71 -14.18
C GLU A 4 -1.66 52.14 -14.40
N TYR A 5 -0.83 52.78 -15.24
CA TYR A 5 0.56 52.39 -15.43
C TYR A 5 1.39 52.69 -14.16
N LYS A 6 1.11 53.80 -13.46
CA LYS A 6 1.77 54.13 -12.20
C LYS A 6 1.38 53.16 -11.08
N GLU A 7 0.11 52.78 -10.99
CA GLU A 7 -0.38 51.78 -10.03
C GLU A 7 0.14 50.37 -10.33
N ALA A 8 0.24 50.00 -11.62
CA ALA A 8 0.86 48.74 -12.03
C ALA A 8 2.37 48.72 -11.71
N MET A 9 3.07 49.83 -11.92
CA MET A 9 4.49 49.97 -11.54
C MET A 9 4.70 49.95 -10.02
N GLU A 10 3.79 50.50 -9.23
CA GLU A 10 3.82 50.38 -7.76
C GLU A 10 3.57 48.94 -7.28
N LYS A 11 2.65 48.19 -7.92
CA LYS A 11 2.39 46.77 -7.64
C LYS A 11 3.53 45.83 -8.08
N ILE A 12 4.31 46.22 -9.09
CA ILE A 12 5.50 45.47 -9.55
C ILE A 12 6.75 45.90 -8.75
N SER A 13 6.72 47.05 -8.09
CA SER A 13 7.80 47.48 -7.22
C SER A 13 7.79 46.63 -5.94
N LEU A 14 8.88 45.90 -5.70
CA LEU A 14 9.06 45.13 -4.48
C LEU A 14 8.83 46.03 -3.25
N SER A 15 8.05 45.54 -2.28
CA SER A 15 7.89 46.23 -1.00
C SER A 15 9.26 46.46 -0.35
N ASP A 16 9.42 47.52 0.43
CA ASP A 16 10.71 47.77 1.10
C ASP A 16 11.08 46.65 2.08
N SER A 17 10.09 45.91 2.58
CA SER A 17 10.28 44.67 3.35
C SER A 17 10.89 43.55 2.48
N ASP A 18 10.36 43.33 1.28
CA ASP A 18 10.87 42.33 0.34
C ASP A 18 12.27 42.67 -0.16
N LYS A 19 12.53 43.94 -0.46
CA LYS A 19 13.87 44.41 -0.80
C LYS A 19 14.85 44.14 0.34
N LYS A 20 14.46 44.42 1.58
CA LYS A 20 15.30 44.19 2.77
C LYS A 20 15.57 42.70 3.01
N ARG A 21 14.57 41.84 2.78
CA ARG A 21 14.70 40.38 2.84
C ARG A 21 15.61 39.83 1.74
N ILE A 22 15.45 40.29 0.50
CA ILE A 22 16.31 39.90 -0.63
C ILE A 22 17.74 40.37 -0.38
N LEU A 23 17.94 41.60 0.09
CA LEU A 23 19.27 42.13 0.40
C LEU A 23 19.95 41.34 1.54
N ALA A 24 19.19 40.90 2.55
CA ALA A 24 19.70 40.04 3.62
C ALA A 24 20.12 38.66 3.11
N ASN A 25 19.33 38.05 2.22
CA ASN A 25 19.65 36.76 1.62
C ASN A 25 20.86 36.84 0.66
N VAL A 26 20.97 37.92 -0.12
CA VAL A 26 22.14 38.17 -0.98
C VAL A 26 23.38 38.42 -0.14
N LYS A 27 23.26 39.19 0.94
CA LYS A 27 24.38 39.46 1.85
C LYS A 27 24.88 38.17 2.52
N LYS A 28 23.96 37.31 2.98
CA LYS A 28 24.28 36.00 3.53
C LYS A 28 24.98 35.09 2.50
N ALA A 29 24.51 35.09 1.25
CA ALA A 29 25.14 34.32 0.17
C ALA A 29 26.54 34.83 -0.19
N CYS A 30 26.78 36.15 -0.10
CA CYS A 30 28.11 36.72 -0.29
C CYS A 30 29.04 36.40 0.89
N GLU A 31 28.58 36.50 2.14
CA GLU A 31 29.35 36.15 3.34
C GLU A 31 29.73 34.65 3.35
N GLU A 32 28.82 33.75 2.96
CA GLU A 32 29.10 32.32 2.77
C GLU A 32 30.07 32.01 1.61
N SER A 33 30.23 32.95 0.67
CA SER A 33 31.19 32.83 -0.44
C SER A 33 32.58 33.35 -0.07
N GLU A 34 32.67 34.37 0.79
CA GLU A 34 33.95 34.89 1.31
C GLU A 34 34.59 33.92 2.32
N GLU A 35 33.79 33.21 3.11
CA GLU A 35 34.27 32.13 4.01
C GLU A 35 34.88 30.94 3.25
N LYS A 36 34.55 30.78 1.95
CA LYS A 36 35.12 29.74 1.07
C LYS A 36 36.38 30.16 0.31
N VAL A 37 36.81 31.42 0.39
CA VAL A 37 37.99 31.93 -0.34
C VAL A 37 39.26 32.00 0.54
N ILE A 38 39.15 31.75 1.86
CA ILE A 38 40.32 31.68 2.77
C ILE A 38 40.61 30.23 3.16
N SER A 39 41.14 29.41 2.25
CA SER A 39 42.01 28.27 2.59
C SER A 39 42.82 27.72 1.39
N MET A 40 43.12 28.58 0.41
CA MET A 40 43.90 28.22 -0.77
C MET A 40 45.27 28.90 -0.78
N ASP A 41 46.02 28.78 0.31
CA ASP A 41 47.48 28.79 0.26
C ASP A 41 48.00 28.29 1.62
N GLU A 42 48.31 27.00 1.71
CA GLU A 42 49.57 26.54 2.29
C GLU A 42 49.80 25.05 1.94
N PHE A 43 50.84 24.86 1.12
CA PHE A 43 51.74 23.72 1.11
C PHE A 43 51.27 22.36 0.58
N LYS A 44 51.44 22.25 -0.75
CA LYS A 44 52.29 21.24 -1.41
C LYS A 44 53.16 20.42 -0.46
N LYS A 45 52.98 19.09 -0.46
CA LYS A 45 54.03 18.05 -0.68
C LYS A 45 53.44 16.64 -0.55
N ARG A 46 53.44 15.88 -1.65
CA ARG A 46 53.57 14.40 -1.61
C ARG A 46 55.08 14.07 -1.54
N PRO A 47 55.47 12.91 -0.97
CA PRO A 47 55.70 11.74 -1.83
C PRO A 47 55.38 10.34 -1.22
N ARG A 48 54.97 9.44 -2.14
CA ARG A 48 55.27 8.00 -2.34
C ARG A 48 55.24 6.95 -1.19
N PHE A 49 54.48 5.88 -1.47
CA PHE A 49 54.72 4.43 -1.26
C PHE A 49 55.55 3.92 -0.05
N SER A 50 54.96 2.98 0.72
CA SER A 50 55.63 1.70 1.05
C SER A 50 54.61 0.62 1.48
N ALA A 51 55.04 -0.65 1.44
CA ALA A 51 54.26 -1.88 1.46
C ALA A 51 54.55 -2.77 2.70
N ARG A 52 53.70 -3.80 2.87
CA ARG A 52 53.78 -5.00 3.75
C ARG A 52 53.33 -4.78 5.21
N GLN A 53 52.56 -5.67 5.84
CA GLN A 53 52.59 -7.16 5.91
C GLN A 53 51.14 -7.71 6.07
N LYS A 54 50.63 -8.57 5.19
CA LYS A 54 50.68 -10.06 5.15
C LYS A 54 49.95 -10.80 6.28
N GLY A 55 48.99 -11.63 5.86
CA GLY A 55 48.39 -12.75 6.61
C GLY A 55 47.41 -13.52 5.72
N MET A 56 47.92 -14.22 4.71
CA MET A 56 47.19 -15.06 3.75
C MET A 56 47.53 -16.53 4.03
N ALA A 57 46.54 -17.42 4.02
CA ALA A 57 46.72 -18.79 3.52
C ALA A 57 45.35 -19.41 3.20
N ALA A 58 45.06 -19.50 1.92
CA ALA A 58 44.05 -20.35 1.33
C ALA A 58 44.56 -21.80 1.25
N ALA A 59 43.65 -22.79 1.16
CA ALA A 59 43.57 -23.65 -0.03
C ALA A 59 42.45 -24.69 0.11
N VAL A 60 41.62 -24.71 -0.93
CA VAL A 60 40.65 -25.75 -1.30
C VAL A 60 41.41 -26.86 -2.06
N ALA A 61 41.09 -28.13 -1.81
CA ALA A 61 40.83 -29.14 -2.86
C ALA A 61 40.58 -30.56 -2.30
N VAL A 62 39.39 -31.09 -2.61
CA VAL A 62 39.08 -32.42 -3.18
C VAL A 62 39.76 -33.66 -2.56
N LEU A 63 38.97 -34.58 -1.97
CA LEU A 63 38.71 -35.92 -2.55
C LEU A 63 37.67 -36.76 -1.79
N VAL A 64 37.03 -37.60 -2.58
CA VAL A 64 35.99 -38.61 -2.34
C VAL A 64 36.61 -39.95 -1.87
N VAL A 65 35.86 -40.73 -1.07
CA VAL A 65 36.00 -42.18 -0.73
C VAL A 65 37.06 -42.63 0.30
N ALA A 66 36.56 -43.21 1.41
CA ALA A 66 36.96 -44.48 2.07
C ALA A 66 36.54 -44.43 3.57
N ILE A 67 35.49 -45.14 4.01
CA ILE A 67 35.50 -46.53 4.52
C ILE A 67 36.42 -46.75 5.74
N THR A 68 35.78 -46.95 6.90
CA THR A 68 36.23 -47.66 8.14
C THR A 68 37.42 -47.06 8.92
N ALA A 69 37.50 -47.05 10.25
CA ALA A 69 36.86 -47.81 11.32
C ALA A 69 36.97 -47.04 12.66
N VAL A 70 35.99 -47.18 13.54
CA VAL A 70 36.28 -47.55 14.93
C VAL A 70 35.30 -48.64 15.32
N VAL A 71 35.84 -49.86 15.34
CA VAL A 71 35.25 -51.04 15.96
C VAL A 71 35.43 -50.90 17.47
N SER A 72 34.33 -50.89 18.22
CA SER A 72 34.29 -51.41 19.58
C SER A 72 33.44 -52.68 19.60
N LYS A 73 34.10 -53.79 19.94
CA LYS A 73 33.57 -55.11 20.34
C LYS A 73 32.26 -54.97 21.15
N GLY A 74 31.18 -55.73 20.99
CA GLY A 74 30.96 -57.07 20.44
C GLY A 74 30.51 -58.03 21.57
N PHE A 75 29.25 -58.50 21.58
CA PHE A 75 28.83 -59.87 21.98
C PHE A 75 27.28 -60.09 21.92
N PHE A 76 26.87 -61.07 21.09
CA PHE A 76 25.70 -62.01 21.14
C PHE A 76 24.26 -61.46 21.21
N GLY A 77 23.25 -61.94 20.46
CA GLY A 77 22.99 -63.06 19.52
C GLY A 77 21.48 -63.00 19.18
N GLY A 78 20.89 -63.60 18.15
CA GLY A 78 21.32 -64.49 17.08
C GLY A 78 20.17 -64.71 16.07
N LYS A 79 20.56 -65.25 14.90
CA LYS A 79 19.80 -66.07 13.92
C LYS A 79 18.50 -65.52 13.28
N LEU A 80 18.59 -65.25 11.97
CA LEU A 80 18.13 -66.20 10.93
C LEU A 80 18.71 -65.83 9.55
N LYS A 81 19.43 -66.78 8.93
CA LYS A 81 19.90 -66.74 7.54
C LYS A 81 18.83 -67.33 6.63
N LYS A 82 18.60 -66.73 5.46
CA LYS A 82 18.37 -67.42 4.17
C LYS A 82 18.81 -66.52 3.00
N GLN A 83 19.59 -67.07 2.09
CA GLN A 83 19.85 -66.63 0.72
C GLN A 83 19.66 -67.88 -0.18
N PRO A 84 19.54 -67.76 -1.51
CA PRO A 84 18.56 -67.00 -2.28
C PRO A 84 17.72 -67.97 -3.15
N LYS A 85 16.51 -67.56 -3.56
CA LYS A 85 15.87 -68.17 -4.74
C LYS A 85 15.90 -67.16 -5.87
N GLN A 86 16.58 -67.60 -6.92
CA GLN A 86 16.76 -66.95 -8.20
C GLN A 86 15.41 -66.95 -8.94
N GLY A 87 15.05 -65.81 -9.51
CA GLY A 87 13.86 -65.67 -10.35
C GLY A 87 12.77 -64.80 -9.74
N GLU A 88 13.09 -63.56 -9.42
CA GLU A 88 12.10 -62.49 -9.50
C GLU A 88 12.81 -61.33 -10.16
N ILE A 89 12.33 -60.94 -11.34
CA ILE A 89 12.70 -59.66 -11.94
C ILE A 89 12.17 -58.64 -10.95
N VAL A 90 13.02 -58.21 -10.02
CA VAL A 90 12.83 -56.96 -9.31
C VAL A 90 12.95 -55.92 -10.40
N ALA A 91 11.82 -55.60 -11.04
CA ALA A 91 11.61 -54.27 -11.54
C ALA A 91 11.80 -53.40 -10.30
N SER A 92 13.00 -52.86 -10.12
CA SER A 92 13.19 -51.71 -9.28
C SER A 92 12.32 -50.65 -9.94
N SER A 93 11.07 -50.56 -9.50
CA SER A 93 10.28 -49.36 -9.72
C SER A 93 11.05 -48.30 -8.95
N ASP A 94 11.95 -47.64 -9.66
CA ASP A 94 12.50 -46.35 -9.27
C ASP A 94 11.29 -45.40 -9.25
N GLU A 95 10.42 -45.55 -8.25
CA GLU A 95 9.33 -44.62 -7.99
C GLU A 95 10.00 -43.31 -7.65
N GLU A 96 10.11 -42.45 -8.65
CA GLU A 96 10.66 -41.12 -8.47
C GLU A 96 9.84 -40.39 -7.41
N GLU A 97 10.50 -40.05 -6.30
CA GLU A 97 9.88 -39.31 -5.20
C GLU A 97 9.63 -37.85 -5.59
N TRP A 98 8.58 -37.26 -5.02
CA TRP A 98 8.31 -35.84 -5.18
C TRP A 98 9.37 -35.01 -4.47
N GLN A 99 10.10 -34.18 -5.22
CA GLN A 99 11.01 -33.21 -4.66
C GLN A 99 10.28 -31.88 -4.47
N GLU A 100 10.30 -31.33 -3.24
CA GLU A 100 9.81 -29.97 -2.97
C GLU A 100 10.83 -28.93 -3.45
N LEU A 101 10.34 -27.88 -4.11
CA LEU A 101 11.13 -26.73 -4.57
C LEU A 101 10.71 -25.47 -3.82
N ASP A 102 11.65 -24.53 -3.67
CA ASP A 102 11.44 -23.30 -2.91
C ASP A 102 10.44 -22.34 -3.56
N SER A 103 10.29 -22.40 -4.89
CA SER A 103 9.36 -21.53 -5.63
C SER A 103 9.00 -22.08 -7.02
N ILE A 104 8.07 -21.41 -7.71
CA ILE A 104 7.71 -21.75 -9.10
C ILE A 104 8.90 -21.48 -10.02
N GLU A 105 9.67 -20.40 -9.80
CA GLU A 105 10.86 -20.09 -10.60
C GLU A 105 11.99 -21.11 -10.42
N ALA A 106 11.99 -21.88 -9.33
CA ALA A 106 12.93 -22.97 -9.13
C ALA A 106 12.68 -24.14 -10.10
N ILE A 107 11.45 -24.31 -10.63
CA ILE A 107 11.14 -25.32 -11.64
C ILE A 107 12.03 -25.10 -12.86
N ALA A 108 12.03 -23.91 -13.45
CA ALA A 108 12.84 -23.59 -14.62
C ALA A 108 14.35 -23.61 -14.35
N LYS A 109 14.79 -23.38 -13.11
CA LYS A 109 16.21 -23.29 -12.73
C LYS A 109 16.83 -24.64 -12.37
N GLU A 110 16.06 -25.50 -11.71
CA GLU A 110 16.56 -26.74 -11.09
C GLU A 110 16.08 -28.01 -11.82
N THR A 111 15.23 -27.84 -12.82
CA THR A 111 14.62 -28.92 -13.61
C THR A 111 14.60 -28.55 -15.09
N ASP A 112 14.43 -29.56 -15.93
CA ASP A 112 14.21 -29.37 -17.36
C ASP A 112 12.74 -29.11 -17.70
N CYS A 113 11.83 -29.19 -16.72
CA CYS A 113 10.40 -29.02 -16.90
C CYS A 113 10.03 -27.61 -17.37
N ARG A 114 9.00 -27.52 -18.22
CA ARG A 114 8.26 -26.31 -18.56
C ARG A 114 7.57 -25.79 -17.30
N THR A 115 7.47 -24.47 -17.19
CA THR A 115 6.90 -23.81 -16.00
C THR A 115 5.54 -23.24 -16.36
N TYR A 116 4.48 -23.73 -15.74
CA TYR A 116 3.13 -23.19 -15.92
C TYR A 116 2.58 -22.62 -14.61
N LYS A 117 1.69 -21.64 -14.72
CA LYS A 117 0.91 -21.13 -13.58
C LYS A 117 -0.52 -20.77 -13.98
N LEU A 118 -1.42 -20.85 -13.02
CA LEU A 118 -2.78 -20.33 -13.18
C LEU A 118 -2.75 -18.79 -13.18
N GLY A 119 -3.27 -18.17 -14.25
CA GLY A 119 -3.20 -16.72 -14.45
C GLY A 119 -4.15 -15.91 -13.57
N ASN A 120 -5.29 -16.50 -13.21
CA ASN A 120 -6.44 -15.78 -12.63
C ASN A 120 -6.84 -16.30 -11.25
N VAL A 121 -5.88 -16.87 -10.51
CA VAL A 121 -6.07 -17.23 -9.10
C VAL A 121 -6.11 -15.95 -8.26
N SER A 122 -7.13 -15.81 -7.40
CA SER A 122 -7.27 -14.67 -6.49
C SER A 122 -5.98 -14.45 -5.67
N LYS A 123 -5.56 -13.19 -5.52
CA LYS A 123 -4.39 -12.75 -4.74
C LYS A 123 -4.42 -13.21 -3.27
N SER A 124 -5.61 -13.57 -2.77
CA SER A 124 -5.80 -14.18 -1.45
C SER A 124 -5.16 -15.57 -1.32
N TYR A 125 -4.90 -16.26 -2.44
CA TYR A 125 -4.12 -17.49 -2.47
C TYR A 125 -2.65 -17.17 -2.72
N ARG A 126 -1.78 -17.75 -1.91
CA ARG A 126 -0.33 -17.71 -2.11
C ARG A 126 0.17 -19.12 -2.41
N VAL A 127 1.24 -19.23 -3.19
CA VAL A 127 1.94 -20.51 -3.39
C VAL A 127 2.39 -21.02 -2.03
N LYS A 128 1.96 -22.23 -1.68
CA LYS A 128 2.25 -22.87 -0.40
C LYS A 128 3.29 -23.98 -0.55
N LYS A 129 3.27 -24.67 -1.69
CA LYS A 129 4.12 -25.82 -1.97
C LYS A 129 4.30 -25.95 -3.49
N VAL A 130 5.52 -26.26 -3.92
CA VAL A 130 5.85 -26.63 -5.31
C VAL A 130 6.57 -27.97 -5.26
N GLU A 131 6.09 -28.96 -6.00
CA GLU A 131 6.64 -30.31 -6.00
C GLU A 131 6.89 -30.75 -7.44
N VAL A 132 7.99 -31.46 -7.66
CA VAL A 132 8.39 -31.91 -8.99
C VAL A 132 8.90 -33.35 -8.96
N LYS A 133 8.55 -34.13 -9.99
CA LYS A 133 9.25 -35.35 -10.37
C LYS A 133 10.01 -35.06 -11.66
N LYS A 134 11.33 -34.91 -11.56
CA LYS A 134 12.16 -34.34 -12.63
C LYS A 134 12.16 -35.23 -13.88
N LYS A 135 12.44 -36.52 -13.72
CA LYS A 135 12.48 -37.48 -14.83
C LYS A 135 11.11 -37.69 -15.45
N ALA A 136 10.06 -37.72 -14.63
CA ALA A 136 8.67 -37.85 -15.09
C ALA A 136 8.06 -36.55 -15.65
N LYS A 137 8.78 -35.42 -15.58
CA LYS A 137 8.33 -34.08 -15.97
C LYS A 137 6.93 -33.75 -15.45
N HIS A 138 6.71 -34.06 -14.19
CA HIS A 138 5.42 -33.96 -13.52
C HIS A 138 5.54 -32.95 -12.39
N VAL A 139 4.68 -31.91 -12.41
CA VAL A 139 4.75 -30.77 -11.50
C VAL A 139 3.42 -30.59 -10.77
N LYS A 140 3.51 -30.25 -9.47
CA LYS A 140 2.38 -29.87 -8.61
C LYS A 140 2.65 -28.54 -7.94
N ILE A 141 1.68 -27.64 -8.01
CA ILE A 141 1.70 -26.32 -7.38
C ILE A 141 0.45 -26.20 -6.50
N THR A 142 0.66 -26.09 -5.19
CA THR A 142 -0.43 -25.88 -4.23
C THR A 142 -0.55 -24.41 -3.88
N TYR A 143 -1.66 -23.78 -4.24
CA TYR A 143 -2.06 -22.45 -3.80
C TYR A 143 -2.92 -22.54 -2.53
N ARG A 144 -2.71 -21.66 -1.55
CA ARG A 144 -3.47 -21.65 -0.28
C ARG A 144 -3.97 -20.27 0.07
N ASN A 145 -5.27 -20.17 0.36
CA ASN A 145 -5.86 -19.03 1.02
C ASN A 145 -5.79 -19.20 2.54
N LYS A 146 -5.01 -18.35 3.22
CA LYS A 146 -4.80 -18.45 4.68
C LYS A 146 -6.08 -18.15 5.47
N LYS A 147 -6.89 -17.18 5.03
CA LYS A 147 -8.10 -16.74 5.73
C LYS A 147 -9.21 -17.80 5.65
N LYS A 148 -9.43 -18.35 4.45
CA LYS A 148 -10.52 -19.33 4.20
C LYS A 148 -10.13 -20.78 4.41
N LYS A 149 -8.85 -21.05 4.75
CA LYS A 149 -8.23 -22.38 4.78
C LYS A 149 -8.39 -23.18 3.47
N ASP A 150 -8.72 -22.51 2.39
CA ASP A 150 -8.98 -23.10 1.08
C ASP A 150 -7.69 -23.31 0.28
N LYS A 151 -7.70 -24.31 -0.60
CA LYS A 151 -6.55 -24.76 -1.39
C LYS A 151 -6.96 -25.03 -2.84
N ILE A 152 -6.06 -24.70 -3.75
CA ILE A 152 -6.14 -25.07 -5.16
C ILE A 152 -4.85 -25.81 -5.48
N LEU A 153 -4.95 -27.06 -5.89
CA LEU A 153 -3.84 -27.83 -6.44
C LEU A 153 -3.90 -27.70 -7.96
N PHE A 154 -2.83 -27.18 -8.54
CA PHE A 154 -2.60 -27.17 -9.97
C PHE A 154 -1.52 -28.20 -10.30
N GLU A 155 -1.83 -29.12 -11.18
CA GLU A 155 -0.98 -30.26 -11.56
C GLU A 155 -0.86 -30.28 -13.07
N TYR A 156 0.35 -30.52 -13.58
CA TYR A 156 0.57 -30.72 -15.00
C TYR A 156 1.71 -31.68 -15.25
N LYS A 157 1.63 -32.35 -16.39
CA LYS A 157 2.65 -33.27 -16.87
C LYS A 157 2.91 -33.02 -18.34
N GLU A 158 4.19 -32.96 -18.73
CA GLU A 158 4.61 -32.87 -20.13
C GLU A 158 4.45 -34.22 -20.85
N GLU A 159 3.21 -34.67 -20.89
CA GLU A 159 2.76 -35.88 -21.57
C GLU A 159 1.34 -35.64 -22.04
N GLU A 160 1.07 -35.94 -23.31
CA GLU A 160 -0.27 -35.84 -23.88
C GLU A 160 -1.14 -36.98 -23.33
N ASN A 161 -2.37 -36.67 -22.91
CA ASN A 161 -3.31 -37.64 -22.34
C ASN A 161 -2.76 -38.44 -21.15
N ALA A 162 -1.97 -37.81 -20.29
CA ALA A 162 -1.35 -38.42 -19.12
C ALA A 162 -2.40 -39.10 -18.21
N PRO A 163 -2.44 -40.45 -18.15
CA PRO A 163 -3.51 -41.16 -17.45
C PRO A 163 -3.40 -40.99 -15.94
N ASP A 164 -2.19 -40.80 -15.40
CA ASP A 164 -1.96 -40.52 -13.99
C ASP A 164 -2.49 -39.14 -13.55
N VAL A 165 -2.71 -38.22 -14.48
CA VAL A 165 -3.31 -36.90 -14.23
C VAL A 165 -4.82 -36.94 -14.43
N ILE A 166 -5.29 -37.57 -15.50
CA ILE A 166 -6.72 -37.60 -15.87
C ILE A 166 -7.52 -38.58 -14.99
N ASN A 167 -6.98 -39.76 -14.71
CA ASN A 167 -7.72 -40.81 -14.01
C ASN A 167 -7.94 -40.50 -12.53
N GLN A 168 -7.39 -39.40 -12.00
CA GLN A 168 -7.70 -38.91 -10.67
C GLN A 168 -9.16 -38.45 -10.53
N PHE A 169 -9.87 -38.27 -11.66
CA PHE A 169 -11.23 -37.76 -11.71
C PHE A 169 -12.23 -38.72 -12.38
N THR A 170 -11.85 -39.97 -12.67
CA THR A 170 -12.74 -40.95 -13.33
C THR A 170 -13.97 -41.31 -12.50
N GLU A 171 -13.87 -41.20 -11.18
CA GLU A 171 -14.99 -41.41 -10.24
C GLU A 171 -15.86 -40.16 -10.06
N LYS A 172 -15.51 -39.03 -10.67
CA LYS A 172 -16.28 -37.78 -10.57
C LYS A 172 -17.27 -37.61 -11.72
N ASN A 173 -18.40 -36.98 -11.40
CA ASN A 173 -19.39 -36.60 -12.40
C ASN A 173 -18.82 -35.47 -13.30
N GLU A 174 -18.92 -35.64 -14.61
CA GLU A 174 -18.63 -34.59 -15.59
C GLU A 174 -19.78 -33.58 -15.61
N LEU A 175 -19.49 -32.33 -15.27
CA LEU A 175 -20.48 -31.25 -15.22
C LEU A 175 -20.65 -30.57 -16.58
N LYS A 176 -19.53 -30.22 -17.20
CA LYS A 176 -19.50 -29.38 -18.40
C LYS A 176 -18.18 -29.54 -19.13
N LYS A 177 -18.24 -29.55 -20.46
CA LYS A 177 -17.11 -29.28 -21.35
C LYS A 177 -17.30 -27.94 -22.03
N GLU A 178 -16.29 -27.10 -21.99
CA GLU A 178 -16.35 -25.78 -22.63
C GLU A 178 -14.97 -25.34 -23.09
N LYS A 179 -14.94 -24.59 -24.20
CA LYS A 179 -13.74 -23.93 -24.67
C LYS A 179 -13.36 -22.77 -23.74
N VAL A 180 -12.17 -22.81 -23.18
CA VAL A 180 -11.57 -21.75 -22.38
C VAL A 180 -10.27 -21.34 -23.06
N ASP A 181 -10.18 -20.09 -23.46
CA ASP A 181 -9.12 -19.57 -24.33
C ASP A 181 -8.98 -20.43 -25.61
N ASP A 182 -7.85 -21.09 -25.79
CA ASP A 182 -7.52 -21.97 -26.92
C ASP A 182 -7.73 -23.47 -26.62
N SER A 183 -8.15 -23.83 -25.40
CA SER A 183 -8.20 -25.22 -24.93
C SER A 183 -9.62 -25.68 -24.60
N GLU A 184 -9.91 -26.96 -24.78
CA GLU A 184 -11.16 -27.57 -24.30
C GLU A 184 -10.98 -28.04 -22.86
N VAL A 185 -11.75 -27.45 -21.94
CA VAL A 185 -11.69 -27.77 -20.50
C VAL A 185 -12.88 -28.63 -20.12
N THR A 186 -12.59 -29.76 -19.48
CA THR A 186 -13.60 -30.60 -18.83
C THR A 186 -13.68 -30.25 -17.35
N MET A 187 -14.88 -29.95 -16.85
CA MET A 187 -15.15 -29.64 -15.46
C MET A 187 -15.87 -30.81 -14.78
N TYR A 188 -15.44 -31.14 -13.56
CA TYR A 188 -15.96 -32.24 -12.77
C TYR A 188 -16.42 -31.75 -11.38
N GLY A 189 -17.39 -32.47 -10.82
CA GLY A 189 -17.97 -32.23 -9.51
C GLY A 189 -19.43 -32.69 -9.47
N ASP A 190 -20.09 -32.59 -8.32
CA ASP A 190 -21.48 -33.06 -8.18
C ASP A 190 -22.50 -32.01 -8.64
N GLU A 191 -22.69 -30.95 -7.85
CA GLU A 191 -23.51 -29.78 -8.22
C GLU A 191 -22.64 -28.57 -8.60
N LYS A 192 -21.41 -28.54 -8.07
CA LYS A 192 -20.46 -27.44 -8.21
C LYS A 192 -19.11 -28.02 -8.63
N CYS A 193 -18.37 -27.26 -9.42
CA CYS A 193 -17.07 -27.67 -9.95
C CYS A 193 -16.00 -27.61 -8.86
N ASP A 194 -15.32 -28.73 -8.63
CA ASP A 194 -14.20 -28.86 -7.70
C ASP A 194 -12.96 -29.48 -8.37
N ALA A 195 -13.07 -29.90 -9.64
CA ALA A 195 -11.96 -30.41 -10.42
C ALA A 195 -12.10 -30.08 -11.91
N MET A 196 -10.96 -29.92 -12.60
CA MET A 196 -10.92 -29.63 -14.03
C MET A 196 -9.72 -30.32 -14.68
N THR A 197 -9.86 -30.70 -15.96
CA THR A 197 -8.75 -31.16 -16.81
C THR A 197 -8.80 -30.51 -18.18
N TRP A 198 -7.64 -30.34 -18.81
CA TRP A 198 -7.53 -29.93 -20.20
C TRP A 198 -6.18 -30.36 -20.79
N GLN A 199 -6.09 -30.30 -22.12
CA GLN A 199 -4.87 -30.48 -22.88
C GLN A 199 -4.46 -29.15 -23.50
N LYS A 200 -3.17 -28.84 -23.44
CA LYS A 200 -2.59 -27.73 -24.20
C LYS A 200 -1.19 -28.11 -24.64
N GLU A 201 -0.94 -28.02 -25.95
CA GLU A 201 0.29 -28.53 -26.57
C GLU A 201 0.53 -30.00 -26.19
N SER A 202 1.76 -30.37 -25.81
CA SER A 202 2.13 -31.71 -25.35
C SER A 202 1.98 -31.89 -23.83
N CYS A 203 1.07 -31.14 -23.19
CA CYS A 203 0.90 -31.15 -21.74
C CYS A 203 -0.54 -31.44 -21.32
N THR A 204 -0.67 -32.34 -20.34
CA THR A 204 -1.93 -32.61 -19.64
C THR A 204 -1.98 -31.79 -18.37
N PHE A 205 -3.10 -31.12 -18.13
CA PHE A 205 -3.32 -30.28 -16.96
C PHE A 205 -4.49 -30.77 -16.12
N ALA A 206 -4.37 -30.58 -14.81
CA ALA A 206 -5.41 -30.82 -13.83
C ALA A 206 -5.45 -29.72 -12.77
N VAL A 207 -6.66 -29.38 -12.33
CA VAL A 207 -6.88 -28.53 -11.15
C VAL A 207 -7.82 -29.26 -10.20
N LYS A 208 -7.48 -29.24 -8.90
CA LYS A 208 -8.34 -29.72 -7.82
C LYS A 208 -8.51 -28.63 -6.76
N MET A 209 -9.74 -28.32 -6.41
CA MET A 209 -10.10 -27.29 -5.45
C MET A 209 -10.64 -27.95 -4.18
N SER A 210 -10.25 -27.47 -2.99
CA SER A 210 -10.84 -27.98 -1.74
C SER A 210 -12.24 -27.45 -1.47
N THR A 211 -12.61 -26.30 -2.05
CA THR A 211 -13.97 -25.75 -2.00
C THR A 211 -14.55 -25.70 -3.40
N ALA A 212 -15.64 -26.41 -3.63
CA ALA A 212 -16.34 -26.41 -4.91
C ALA A 212 -16.90 -25.01 -5.25
N CYS A 213 -16.96 -24.67 -6.54
CA CYS A 213 -17.42 -23.36 -7.01
C CYS A 213 -18.31 -23.48 -8.26
N SER A 214 -18.92 -22.37 -8.68
CA SER A 214 -19.69 -22.36 -9.93
C SER A 214 -18.78 -22.63 -11.13
N THR A 215 -19.34 -23.19 -12.21
CA THR A 215 -18.62 -23.44 -13.47
C THR A 215 -18.01 -22.16 -14.06
N ASP A 216 -18.66 -21.01 -13.92
CA ASP A 216 -18.14 -19.73 -14.39
C ASP A 216 -16.90 -19.27 -13.61
N LYS A 217 -16.90 -19.52 -12.30
CA LYS A 217 -15.74 -19.23 -11.45
C LYS A 217 -14.60 -20.20 -11.73
N ALA A 218 -14.92 -21.49 -11.95
CA ALA A 218 -13.96 -22.51 -12.33
C ALA A 218 -13.28 -22.17 -13.67
N LYS A 219 -14.07 -21.77 -14.69
CA LYS A 219 -13.57 -21.26 -15.98
C LYS A 219 -12.57 -20.12 -15.80
N LYS A 220 -12.91 -19.13 -14.97
CA LYS A 220 -12.02 -18.00 -14.69
C LYS A 220 -10.71 -18.42 -14.05
N ILE A 221 -10.66 -19.48 -13.23
CA ILE A 221 -9.43 -19.92 -12.56
C ILE A 221 -8.41 -20.47 -13.56
N VAL A 222 -8.88 -21.23 -14.55
CA VAL A 222 -8.01 -21.88 -15.55
C VAL A 222 -7.75 -21.01 -16.78
N SER A 223 -8.54 -19.95 -17.01
CA SER A 223 -8.25 -18.99 -18.06
C SER A 223 -6.97 -18.20 -17.78
N GLY A 224 -6.23 -17.86 -18.84
CA GLY A 224 -4.94 -17.19 -18.73
C GLY A 224 -3.81 -18.08 -18.20
N THR A 225 -3.97 -19.40 -18.20
CA THR A 225 -2.86 -20.32 -17.93
C THR A 225 -1.78 -20.13 -18.99
N LYS A 226 -0.57 -19.76 -18.56
CA LYS A 226 0.55 -19.44 -19.45
C LYS A 226 1.83 -20.16 -19.06
N GLU A 227 2.60 -20.53 -20.07
CA GLU A 227 3.98 -21.00 -19.93
C GLU A 227 4.90 -19.81 -19.59
N GLU A 228 5.82 -20.00 -18.64
CA GLU A 228 6.94 -19.08 -18.42
C GLU A 228 8.17 -19.60 -19.19
N ASN A 229 8.61 -18.85 -20.20
CA ASN A 229 9.76 -19.21 -21.03
C ASN A 229 11.07 -19.19 -20.22
N LYS A 230 11.97 -20.15 -20.50
CA LYS A 230 13.33 -20.18 -19.95
C LYS A 230 14.10 -18.92 -20.39
N PRO A 231 14.86 -18.27 -19.49
CA PRO A 231 15.77 -17.20 -19.90
C PRO A 231 16.93 -17.80 -20.71
N ASP A 232 17.15 -17.30 -21.92
CA ASP A 232 18.29 -17.69 -22.75
C ASP A 232 19.63 -17.43 -22.04
N LYS A 233 20.53 -18.40 -22.13
CA LYS A 233 21.94 -18.26 -21.77
C LYS A 233 22.65 -17.48 -22.87
N ASP A 234 23.58 -16.62 -22.45
CA ASP A 234 24.46 -15.78 -23.26
C ASP A 234 23.88 -14.46 -23.76
N THR A 235 23.77 -13.51 -22.83
CA THR A 235 24.44 -12.22 -23.01
C THR A 235 24.75 -11.66 -21.62
N ASP A 236 26.02 -11.32 -21.39
CA ASP A 236 26.47 -10.51 -20.26
C ASP A 236 25.83 -9.11 -20.37
N ALA A 237 24.58 -9.03 -19.95
CA ALA A 237 23.93 -7.81 -19.52
C ALA A 237 23.12 -8.21 -18.29
N LYS A 238 23.43 -7.58 -17.17
CA LYS A 238 22.72 -7.68 -15.91
C LYS A 238 21.29 -7.17 -16.12
N VAL A 239 20.41 -7.96 -16.71
CA VAL A 239 18.99 -7.62 -16.89
C VAL A 239 18.31 -7.92 -15.57
N LYS A 240 18.19 -6.85 -14.80
CA LYS A 240 17.44 -6.74 -13.56
C LYS A 240 16.02 -7.26 -13.78
N LYS A 241 15.64 -8.22 -12.94
CA LYS A 241 14.26 -8.34 -12.43
C LYS A 241 13.87 -6.93 -11.95
N ASP A 242 12.76 -6.40 -12.43
CA ASP A 242 12.21 -5.03 -12.26
C ASP A 242 12.38 -4.10 -13.49
N GLU A 243 11.59 -4.31 -14.54
CA GLU A 243 11.17 -3.22 -15.44
C GLU A 243 9.64 -3.10 -15.38
N LYS A 244 9.12 -2.27 -14.46
CA LYS A 244 8.59 -0.90 -14.70
C LYS A 244 7.18 -0.85 -15.32
N HIS A 245 6.15 -1.01 -14.49
CA HIS A 245 4.84 -0.39 -14.72
C HIS A 245 4.86 1.05 -14.20
N ILE A 246 5.66 1.90 -14.85
CA ILE A 246 5.60 3.35 -14.70
C ILE A 246 5.22 3.94 -16.05
N ALA A 247 4.36 4.94 -16.05
CA ALA A 247 3.95 5.62 -17.27
C ALA A 247 5.14 6.30 -17.95
N SER A 248 5.15 6.27 -19.27
CA SER A 248 6.22 6.80 -20.10
C SER A 248 6.36 8.32 -20.01
N ASN A 249 5.27 9.02 -19.70
CA ASN A 249 5.24 10.46 -19.43
C ASN A 249 5.58 10.82 -17.97
N ALA A 250 6.10 9.88 -17.16
CA ALA A 250 6.57 10.17 -15.81
C ALA A 250 7.92 10.91 -15.82
N VAL A 251 7.88 12.21 -16.15
CA VAL A 251 9.06 13.09 -16.20
C VAL A 251 9.86 13.06 -14.90
N GLY A 252 11.18 12.84 -15.00
CA GLY A 252 12.07 12.73 -13.84
C GLY A 252 12.05 11.37 -13.12
N TRP A 253 11.25 10.42 -13.62
CA TRP A 253 11.17 9.06 -13.06
C TRP A 253 11.69 8.02 -14.03
N SER A 254 12.67 7.26 -13.55
CA SER A 254 13.14 6.09 -14.28
C SER A 254 12.29 4.86 -13.96
N GLY A 255 11.69 4.76 -12.78
CA GLY A 255 11.08 3.55 -12.23
C GLY A 255 12.09 2.58 -11.57
N LYS A 256 13.39 2.92 -11.53
CA LYS A 256 14.46 2.17 -10.82
C LYS A 256 14.78 2.75 -9.46
N GLU A 257 14.04 3.76 -9.01
CA GLU A 257 14.24 4.42 -7.73
C GLU A 257 13.94 3.49 -6.56
N SER A 258 14.82 3.54 -5.55
CA SER A 258 14.61 2.97 -4.23
C SER A 258 13.71 3.86 -3.37
N GLU A 259 13.05 3.23 -2.40
CA GLU A 259 12.29 3.93 -1.36
C GLU A 259 13.13 5.02 -0.70
N SER A 260 12.54 6.20 -0.50
CA SER A 260 13.24 7.32 0.14
C SER A 260 13.42 7.00 1.62
N ASP A 261 14.64 7.15 2.13
CA ASP A 261 14.85 7.12 3.57
C ASP A 261 14.29 8.40 4.24
N ASP A 262 14.15 8.37 5.56
CA ASP A 262 13.59 9.49 6.33
C ASP A 262 14.37 10.81 6.14
N LYS A 263 15.67 10.74 5.85
CA LYS A 263 16.53 11.91 5.69
C LYS A 263 16.33 12.53 4.31
N GLU A 264 16.26 11.71 3.27
CA GLU A 264 15.93 12.11 1.90
C GLU A 264 14.53 12.71 1.83
N ARG A 265 13.54 12.02 2.42
CA ARG A 265 12.16 12.53 2.54
C ARG A 265 12.15 13.91 3.20
N ARG A 266 12.75 14.05 4.39
CA ARG A 266 12.80 15.35 5.10
C ARG A 266 13.48 16.44 4.28
N ARG A 267 14.56 16.12 3.57
CA ARG A 267 15.29 17.08 2.74
C ARG A 267 14.44 17.60 1.57
N VAL A 268 13.76 16.71 0.86
CA VAL A 268 12.90 17.06 -0.29
C VAL A 268 11.72 17.91 0.19
N LEU A 269 10.98 17.44 1.20
CA LEU A 269 9.82 18.15 1.74
C LEU A 269 10.18 19.52 2.32
N ARG A 270 11.35 19.65 2.96
CA ARG A 270 11.82 20.95 3.46
C ARG A 270 12.10 21.91 2.31
N LYS A 271 12.80 21.46 1.27
CA LYS A 271 13.16 22.31 0.12
C LYS A 271 11.93 22.87 -0.58
N ILE A 272 10.90 22.06 -0.83
CA ILE A 272 9.65 22.51 -1.47
C ILE A 272 8.91 23.49 -0.56
N TYR A 273 8.79 23.18 0.73
CA TYR A 273 8.14 24.08 1.69
C TYR A 273 8.79 25.45 1.73
N ASP A 274 10.12 25.50 1.73
CA ASP A 274 10.87 26.76 1.75
C ASP A 274 10.62 27.59 0.47
N MET A 275 10.25 26.94 -0.65
CA MET A 275 9.96 27.61 -1.93
C MET A 275 8.49 28.00 -2.08
N TYR A 276 7.55 27.11 -1.70
CA TYR A 276 6.12 27.25 -2.03
C TYR A 276 5.18 27.22 -0.82
N GLY A 277 5.69 27.02 0.40
CA GLY A 277 4.89 27.07 1.63
C GLY A 277 3.98 25.87 1.85
N PHE A 278 4.15 24.77 1.11
CA PHE A 278 3.40 23.53 1.31
C PHE A 278 4.31 22.30 1.29
N ARG A 279 3.80 21.18 1.83
CA ARG A 279 4.39 19.84 1.72
C ARG A 279 3.32 18.83 1.39
N VAL A 280 3.64 17.88 0.53
CA VAL A 280 2.78 16.73 0.28
C VAL A 280 3.33 15.50 0.99
N THR A 281 2.45 14.77 1.66
CA THR A 281 2.79 13.48 2.26
C THR A 281 1.82 12.42 1.79
N VAL A 282 2.35 11.25 1.47
CA VAL A 282 1.58 10.08 1.09
C VAL A 282 1.59 9.11 2.27
N GLU A 283 0.40 8.81 2.79
CA GLU A 283 0.17 8.04 4.02
C GLU A 283 -0.28 6.59 3.73
N ASP A 284 -0.34 5.77 4.79
CA ASP A 284 -0.94 4.43 4.73
C ASP A 284 -2.37 4.49 4.13
N PRO A 285 -2.80 3.51 3.30
CA PRO A 285 -2.12 2.25 2.98
C PRO A 285 -1.16 2.30 1.78
N ALA A 286 -0.77 3.50 1.31
CA ALA A 286 0.24 3.59 0.27
C ALA A 286 1.59 3.03 0.76
N ARG A 287 2.31 2.35 -0.13
CA ARG A 287 3.59 1.70 0.20
C ARG A 287 4.68 2.06 -0.81
N LYS A 288 5.94 1.82 -0.43
CA LYS A 288 7.13 2.09 -1.25
C LYS A 288 7.13 3.55 -1.72
N VAL A 289 6.92 4.47 -0.78
CA VAL A 289 6.75 5.89 -1.09
C VAL A 289 8.12 6.51 -1.34
N ILE A 290 8.24 7.25 -2.44
CA ILE A 290 9.49 7.89 -2.87
C ILE A 290 9.20 9.36 -3.09
N TYR A 291 10.09 10.25 -2.63
CA TYR A 291 10.01 11.69 -2.87
C TYR A 291 11.22 12.18 -3.63
N LYS A 292 10.99 13.11 -4.55
CA LYS A 292 12.00 13.82 -5.32
C LYS A 292 11.55 15.24 -5.62
N VAL A 293 12.50 16.08 -5.98
CA VAL A 293 12.21 17.35 -6.66
C VAL A 293 12.42 17.12 -8.15
N VAL A 294 11.41 17.41 -8.95
CA VAL A 294 11.47 17.40 -10.42
C VAL A 294 11.08 18.78 -10.88
N ASP A 295 12.00 19.48 -11.53
CA ASP A 295 11.88 20.91 -11.82
C ASP A 295 11.52 21.70 -10.55
N ASP A 296 10.40 22.41 -10.61
CA ASP A 296 9.83 23.24 -9.56
C ASP A 296 8.68 22.54 -8.80
N PHE A 297 8.55 21.22 -8.97
CA PHE A 297 7.48 20.41 -8.39
C PHE A 297 7.99 19.48 -7.30
N GLU A 298 7.20 19.34 -6.25
CA GLU A 298 7.31 18.19 -5.36
C GLU A 298 6.80 16.96 -6.12
N SER A 299 7.67 15.99 -6.32
CA SER A 299 7.30 14.77 -7.03
C SER A 299 7.38 13.57 -6.11
N PHE A 300 6.41 12.69 -6.22
CA PHE A 300 6.34 11.49 -5.41
C PHE A 300 5.91 10.28 -6.23
N SER A 301 6.23 9.09 -5.75
CA SER A 301 5.70 7.86 -6.32
C SER A 301 5.37 6.86 -5.24
N PHE A 302 4.35 6.05 -5.46
CA PHE A 302 3.88 5.06 -4.49
C PHE A 302 3.14 3.92 -5.18
N HIS A 303 2.87 2.86 -4.42
CA HIS A 303 1.95 1.79 -4.82
C HIS A 303 0.72 1.83 -3.92
N TYR A 304 -0.44 1.52 -4.50
CA TYR A 304 -1.71 1.49 -3.79
C TYR A 304 -2.39 0.13 -4.02
N ASP A 305 -2.13 -0.81 -3.12
CA ASP A 305 -2.52 -2.21 -3.29
C ASP A 305 -3.97 -2.51 -2.89
N GLU A 306 -4.67 -1.55 -2.28
CA GLU A 306 -6.09 -1.69 -1.92
C GLU A 306 -6.99 -1.83 -3.16
N LEU A 307 -6.51 -1.38 -4.32
CA LEU A 307 -7.17 -1.54 -5.60
C LEU A 307 -6.44 -2.57 -6.44
N SER A 308 -7.16 -3.61 -6.82
CA SER A 308 -6.57 -4.78 -7.48
C SER A 308 -6.01 -4.44 -8.88
N GLU A 309 -6.58 -3.44 -9.52
CA GLU A 309 -6.28 -2.88 -10.82
C GLU A 309 -4.96 -2.08 -10.80
N LEU A 310 -4.62 -1.50 -9.65
CA LEU A 310 -3.37 -0.75 -9.45
C LEU A 310 -2.25 -1.61 -8.83
N GLU A 311 -2.51 -2.90 -8.56
CA GLU A 311 -1.50 -3.77 -7.96
C GLU A 311 -0.29 -3.91 -8.90
N ASN A 312 0.90 -3.66 -8.37
CA ASN A 312 2.18 -3.66 -9.09
C ASN A 312 2.36 -2.49 -10.07
N GLN A 313 1.43 -1.55 -10.14
CA GLN A 313 1.62 -0.28 -10.82
C GLN A 313 2.27 0.73 -9.87
N ARG A 314 3.21 1.51 -10.40
CA ARG A 314 3.78 2.65 -9.68
C ARG A 314 3.06 3.91 -10.14
N ILE A 315 2.33 4.51 -9.20
CA ILE A 315 1.65 5.79 -9.41
C ILE A 315 2.67 6.89 -9.21
N VAL A 316 2.69 7.86 -10.09
CA VAL A 316 3.59 9.01 -10.02
C VAL A 316 2.76 10.27 -9.83
N GLY A 317 3.10 11.03 -8.79
CA GLY A 317 2.47 12.29 -8.46
C GLY A 317 3.41 13.48 -8.66
N TYR A 318 2.84 14.61 -9.02
CA TYR A 318 3.49 15.91 -8.99
C TYR A 318 2.59 16.89 -8.25
N ALA A 319 3.17 17.70 -7.38
CA ALA A 319 2.50 18.73 -6.63
C ALA A 319 3.23 20.07 -6.82
N GLY A 320 2.46 21.10 -7.17
CA GLY A 320 2.96 22.43 -7.50
C GLY A 320 1.93 23.51 -7.20
N VAL A 321 2.31 24.77 -7.45
CA VAL A 321 1.39 25.90 -7.37
C VAL A 321 0.34 25.84 -8.49
N ASP A 322 0.75 25.42 -9.68
CA ASP A 322 -0.11 25.25 -10.84
C ASP A 322 0.48 24.20 -11.80
N GLY A 323 -0.39 23.50 -12.53
CA GLY A 323 -0.03 22.56 -13.59
C GLY A 323 0.82 21.37 -13.16
N CYS A 324 1.74 20.95 -14.04
CA CYS A 324 2.65 19.84 -13.86
C CYS A 324 3.98 20.09 -14.61
N PRO A 325 5.04 19.28 -14.36
CA PRO A 325 6.30 19.42 -15.10
C PRO A 325 6.13 19.36 -16.61
N SER A 326 7.01 20.06 -17.32
CA SER A 326 7.00 20.08 -18.79
C SER A 326 7.20 18.67 -19.35
N GLY A 327 6.40 18.29 -20.35
CA GLY A 327 6.42 16.96 -20.95
C GLY A 327 5.46 15.95 -20.34
N VAL A 328 4.93 16.19 -19.13
CA VAL A 328 4.01 15.23 -18.48
C VAL A 328 2.69 15.11 -19.26
N LEU A 329 2.12 16.23 -19.71
CA LEU A 329 0.87 16.28 -20.49
C LEU A 329 1.06 16.08 -22.00
N ASP A 330 2.29 15.81 -22.49
CA ASP A 330 2.54 15.71 -23.92
C ASP A 330 1.80 14.52 -24.54
N GLY A 331 0.94 14.80 -25.53
CA GLY A 331 0.15 13.79 -26.22
C GLY A 331 -1.07 13.27 -25.44
N PHE A 332 -1.41 13.90 -24.31
CA PHE A 332 -2.63 13.64 -23.57
C PHE A 332 -3.79 14.46 -24.14
N GLU A 333 -4.96 13.82 -24.22
CA GLU A 333 -6.22 14.44 -24.60
C GLU A 333 -7.16 14.41 -23.40
N LYS A 334 -7.92 15.50 -23.20
CA LYS A 334 -8.90 15.58 -22.10
C LYS A 334 -10.05 14.62 -22.41
N MET A 335 -10.35 13.74 -21.46
CA MET A 335 -11.46 12.78 -21.55
C MET A 335 -12.73 13.36 -20.93
N GLN A 336 -12.68 13.65 -19.63
CA GLN A 336 -13.83 14.16 -18.87
C GLN A 336 -13.39 14.83 -17.55
N ASP A 337 -14.31 15.56 -16.93
CA ASP A 337 -14.18 16.03 -15.54
C ASP A 337 -15.02 15.11 -14.64
N ILE A 338 -14.47 14.75 -13.47
CA ILE A 338 -15.06 13.81 -12.52
C ILE A 338 -15.08 14.49 -11.14
N GLU A 339 -16.22 14.45 -10.46
CA GLU A 339 -16.35 14.99 -9.11
C GLU A 339 -16.10 13.89 -8.07
N VAL A 340 -15.07 14.05 -7.24
CA VAL A 340 -14.74 13.08 -6.17
C VAL A 340 -14.32 13.81 -4.92
N ASN A 341 -14.96 13.51 -3.78
CA ASN A 341 -14.69 14.16 -2.48
C ASN A 341 -14.72 15.70 -2.55
N GLY A 342 -15.67 16.25 -3.33
CA GLY A 342 -15.82 17.70 -3.54
C GLY A 342 -14.71 18.34 -4.40
N LEU A 343 -13.89 17.53 -5.06
CA LEU A 343 -12.85 17.98 -5.99
C LEU A 343 -13.26 17.67 -7.42
N THR A 344 -13.18 18.68 -8.29
CA THR A 344 -13.24 18.51 -9.74
C THR A 344 -11.89 17.98 -10.23
N ILE A 345 -11.91 16.77 -10.80
CA ILE A 345 -10.73 16.07 -11.31
C ILE A 345 -10.84 15.98 -12.82
N THR A 346 -9.90 16.59 -13.53
CA THR A 346 -9.81 16.44 -14.98
C THR A 346 -9.01 15.19 -15.32
N TRP A 347 -9.66 14.25 -16.00
CA TRP A 347 -9.04 13.04 -16.51
C TRP A 347 -8.56 13.27 -17.96
N TYR A 348 -7.28 13.02 -18.19
CA TYR A 348 -6.66 12.97 -19.49
C TYR A 348 -6.17 11.57 -19.80
N GLN A 349 -6.17 11.19 -21.08
CA GLN A 349 -5.61 9.93 -21.56
C GLN A 349 -4.78 10.15 -22.81
N ASN A 350 -3.68 9.41 -22.98
CA ASN A 350 -2.86 9.44 -24.19
C ASN A 350 -3.09 8.19 -25.08
N LYS A 351 -2.47 8.18 -26.26
CA LYS A 351 -2.58 7.06 -27.23
C LYS A 351 -1.95 5.74 -26.78
N LYS A 352 -1.28 5.72 -25.63
CA LYS A 352 -0.70 4.52 -25.00
C LYS A 352 -1.58 4.00 -23.85
N ASP A 353 -2.81 4.50 -23.74
CA ASP A 353 -3.77 4.23 -22.67
C ASP A 353 -3.33 4.68 -21.27
N GLU A 354 -2.27 5.50 -21.17
CA GLU A 354 -1.82 6.08 -19.91
C GLU A 354 -2.80 7.17 -19.50
N SER A 355 -3.13 7.20 -18.21
CA SER A 355 -4.10 8.12 -17.63
C SER A 355 -3.41 9.13 -16.72
N LEU A 356 -3.78 10.39 -16.87
CA LEU A 356 -3.38 11.47 -15.97
C LEU A 356 -4.63 12.08 -15.34
N PHE A 357 -4.62 12.19 -14.02
CA PHE A 357 -5.68 12.81 -13.24
C PHE A 357 -5.14 14.09 -12.62
N TYR A 358 -5.74 15.22 -12.99
CA TYR A 358 -5.36 16.55 -12.52
C TYR A 358 -6.43 17.12 -11.61
N PHE A 359 -6.06 17.66 -10.45
CA PHE A 359 -6.98 18.33 -9.54
C PHE A 359 -6.30 19.33 -8.63
N MET A 360 -7.07 20.29 -8.11
CA MET A 360 -6.62 21.23 -7.09
C MET A 360 -7.05 20.75 -5.71
N LYS A 361 -6.13 20.61 -4.77
CA LYS A 361 -6.43 20.31 -3.35
C LYS A 361 -5.72 21.32 -2.47
N ARG A 362 -6.46 22.05 -1.61
CA ARG A 362 -5.91 23.11 -0.73
C ARG A 362 -4.97 24.10 -1.47
N LYS A 363 -5.38 24.57 -2.65
CA LYS A 363 -4.61 25.47 -3.55
C LYS A 363 -3.28 24.89 -4.08
N VAL A 364 -3.08 23.57 -3.95
CA VAL A 364 -1.96 22.85 -4.57
C VAL A 364 -2.49 22.08 -5.77
N ALA A 365 -1.88 22.28 -6.92
CA ALA A 365 -2.13 21.51 -8.13
C ALA A 365 -1.49 20.14 -8.00
N ILE A 366 -2.28 19.08 -8.17
CA ILE A 366 -1.83 17.69 -8.11
C ILE A 366 -2.13 17.00 -9.44
N SER A 367 -1.10 16.39 -10.02
CA SER A 367 -1.22 15.48 -11.16
C SER A 367 -0.80 14.08 -10.76
N LEU A 368 -1.68 13.10 -10.95
CA LEU A 368 -1.41 11.68 -10.75
C LEU A 368 -1.37 10.96 -12.10
N LEU A 369 -0.26 10.30 -12.38
CA LEU A 369 -0.03 9.56 -13.61
C LEU A 369 -0.04 8.06 -13.33
N ILE A 370 -0.90 7.36 -14.08
CA ILE A 370 -1.14 5.92 -13.97
C ILE A 370 -0.94 5.32 -15.35
N LYS A 371 -0.18 4.22 -15.43
CA LYS A 371 0.19 3.62 -16.71
C LYS A 371 -0.97 2.91 -17.38
N ASP A 372 -1.66 2.04 -16.64
CA ASP A 372 -2.70 1.18 -17.19
C ASP A 372 -3.99 1.39 -16.37
N TRP A 373 -4.97 2.12 -16.91
CA TRP A 373 -6.27 2.31 -16.25
C TRP A 373 -7.42 2.06 -17.22
N SER A 374 -8.35 1.16 -16.85
CA SER A 374 -9.46 0.75 -17.70
C SER A 374 -10.62 1.75 -17.74
N GLY A 375 -10.66 2.71 -16.81
CA GLY A 375 -11.78 3.63 -16.63
C GLY A 375 -12.91 3.11 -15.74
N GLU A 376 -12.93 1.82 -15.40
CA GLU A 376 -13.97 1.22 -14.57
C GLU A 376 -13.84 1.67 -13.10
N ASN A 377 -14.94 2.15 -12.51
CA ASN A 377 -14.98 2.59 -11.10
C ASN A 377 -13.96 3.69 -10.75
N THR A 378 -13.71 4.60 -11.70
CA THR A 378 -12.73 5.70 -11.58
C THR A 378 -12.95 6.58 -10.34
N GLU A 379 -14.20 6.85 -9.96
CA GLU A 379 -14.51 7.64 -8.75
C GLU A 379 -14.01 7.00 -7.46
N ASN A 380 -14.27 5.70 -7.27
CA ASN A 380 -13.78 4.95 -6.11
C ASN A 380 -12.25 4.88 -6.09
N MET A 381 -11.64 4.68 -7.27
CA MET A 381 -10.19 4.69 -7.39
C MET A 381 -9.60 6.04 -6.98
N LEU A 382 -10.14 7.14 -7.51
CA LEU A 382 -9.71 8.50 -7.20
C LEU A 382 -9.91 8.81 -5.72
N SER A 383 -11.03 8.39 -5.14
CA SER A 383 -11.30 8.61 -3.70
C SER A 383 -10.22 7.96 -2.84
N GLY A 384 -9.86 6.70 -3.14
CA GLY A 384 -8.77 6.01 -2.46
C GLY A 384 -7.42 6.72 -2.60
N LEU A 385 -7.02 7.10 -3.82
CA LEU A 385 -5.75 7.78 -4.06
C LEU A 385 -5.68 9.18 -3.42
N ILE A 386 -6.78 9.93 -3.43
CA ILE A 386 -6.85 11.25 -2.81
C ILE A 386 -6.78 11.15 -1.29
N SER A 387 -7.31 10.07 -0.70
CA SER A 387 -7.33 9.87 0.76
C SER A 387 -5.92 9.71 1.36
N VAL A 388 -4.99 9.12 0.61
CA VAL A 388 -3.60 8.94 1.07
C VAL A 388 -2.74 10.17 0.90
N ILE A 389 -3.19 11.18 0.15
CA ILE A 389 -2.41 12.40 -0.13
C ILE A 389 -2.80 13.50 0.86
N ARG A 390 -1.90 13.85 1.78
CA ARG A 390 -2.08 14.95 2.74
C ARG A 390 -1.22 16.16 2.36
N ILE A 391 -1.79 17.35 2.52
CA ILE A 391 -1.11 18.63 2.28
C ILE A 391 -0.99 19.37 3.61
N SER A 392 0.23 19.69 4.01
CA SER A 392 0.53 20.58 5.13
C SER A 392 0.97 21.95 4.62
N LEU A 393 0.41 23.01 5.20
CA LEU A 393 0.81 24.42 4.97
C LEU A 393 1.65 24.97 6.14
N ASP A 394 1.75 24.21 7.23
CA ASP A 394 2.43 24.63 8.46
C ASP A 394 3.87 24.14 8.49
N ALA A 395 4.75 24.96 9.08
CA ALA A 395 6.18 24.69 9.20
C ALA A 395 6.50 23.57 10.22
N ALA A 396 5.50 23.08 10.96
CA ALA A 396 5.68 22.19 12.09
C ALA A 396 6.36 20.86 11.69
N HIS A 397 7.43 20.58 12.40
CA HIS A 397 8.32 19.43 12.23
C HIS A 397 7.63 18.12 12.66
N ASP A 398 7.68 17.09 11.82
CA ASP A 398 7.60 15.68 12.23
C ASP A 398 8.87 15.33 13.04
N ASP A 399 9.04 15.91 14.23
CA ASP A 399 10.09 15.52 15.19
C ASP A 399 9.51 14.46 16.14
N LYS A 400 9.54 13.20 15.68
CA LYS A 400 9.71 12.08 16.62
C LYS A 400 11.21 11.84 16.79
N GLY A 401 11.76 12.48 17.82
CA GLY A 401 13.13 12.29 18.28
C GLY A 401 13.17 12.50 19.79
N ASP A 402 13.07 11.40 20.52
CA ASP A 402 13.17 11.31 21.97
C ASP A 402 14.55 11.84 22.44
N ASN A 403 14.56 12.89 23.27
CA ASN A 403 15.53 13.01 24.36
C ASN A 403 15.10 14.09 25.37
N SER A 404 15.04 13.68 26.62
CA SER A 404 14.77 14.49 27.80
C SER A 404 15.78 15.63 27.99
N SER A 405 15.31 16.82 28.40
CA SER A 405 15.60 17.36 29.74
C SER A 405 14.77 18.61 30.01
N SER A 406 14.19 18.64 31.21
CA SER A 406 13.67 19.80 31.94
C SER A 406 14.48 21.10 31.73
N ASP A 407 13.81 22.24 31.57
CA ASP A 407 13.71 23.18 32.70
C ASP A 407 12.62 24.25 32.53
N SER A 408 12.19 24.70 33.70
CA SER A 408 11.17 25.68 34.07
C SER A 408 11.11 27.01 33.30
N GLY A 409 9.92 27.65 33.32
CA GLY A 409 9.87 29.08 33.66
C GLY A 409 8.83 29.97 32.97
N ASN A 410 7.74 30.22 33.70
CA ASN A 410 7.02 31.49 33.83
C ASN A 410 5.96 31.99 32.81
N ASN A 411 4.77 32.15 33.39
CA ASN A 411 3.66 33.06 33.04
C ASN A 411 4.11 34.51 32.80
N SER A 412 3.40 35.20 31.90
CA SER A 412 2.71 36.45 32.26
C SER A 412 1.65 36.83 31.23
N ASP A 413 0.41 36.95 31.71
CA ASP A 413 -0.72 37.66 31.11
C ASP A 413 -0.38 39.10 30.72
N LYS A 414 -1.04 39.58 29.65
CA LYS A 414 -1.61 40.95 29.63
C LYS A 414 -2.68 41.12 28.56
N ASN A 415 -3.92 41.22 29.03
CA ASN A 415 -5.06 41.85 28.35
C ASN A 415 -4.82 43.37 28.21
N THR A 416 -5.30 43.93 27.10
CA THR A 416 -5.80 45.32 27.04
C THR A 416 -6.86 45.44 25.94
N ASP A 417 -8.10 45.67 26.37
CA ASP A 417 -9.22 46.15 25.55
C ASP A 417 -9.12 47.67 25.35
N ASN A 418 -9.51 48.18 24.16
CA ASN A 418 -10.70 49.04 23.99
C ASN A 418 -10.79 49.73 22.59
N ASN A 419 -11.92 49.44 21.94
CA ASN A 419 -12.91 50.33 21.30
C ASN A 419 -12.73 50.96 19.89
N ASP A 420 -13.69 50.56 19.06
CA ASP A 420 -14.58 51.34 18.18
C ASP A 420 -14.03 52.07 16.95
N ALA A 421 -14.22 51.42 15.80
CA ALA A 421 -14.79 52.05 14.60
C ALA A 421 -15.41 50.98 13.67
N GLU A 422 -16.73 50.99 13.54
CA GLU A 422 -17.45 50.51 12.34
C GLU A 422 -17.88 51.75 11.52
N PRO A 423 -18.30 51.64 10.24
CA PRO A 423 -18.41 50.44 9.40
C PRO A 423 -17.85 50.62 7.97
N THR A 424 -17.56 49.52 7.27
CA THR A 424 -18.02 49.35 5.87
C THR A 424 -17.89 47.90 5.44
N ASP A 425 -19.00 47.40 4.90
CA ASP A 425 -19.24 46.09 4.34
C ASP A 425 -18.29 45.65 3.20
N ASN A 426 -18.22 44.33 3.06
CA ASN A 426 -17.84 43.53 1.89
C ASN A 426 -16.35 43.25 1.66
N ALA A 427 -15.76 42.41 2.52
CA ALA A 427 -14.61 41.58 2.14
C ALA A 427 -14.35 40.41 3.11
N ASP A 428 -15.24 39.41 3.26
CA ASP A 428 -14.83 38.17 3.97
C ASP A 428 -15.63 36.88 3.67
N ASN A 429 -16.02 36.65 2.41
CA ASN A 429 -16.72 35.41 2.03
C ASN A 429 -15.79 34.29 1.52
N THR A 430 -14.51 34.54 1.28
CA THR A 430 -13.59 33.53 0.70
C THR A 430 -12.86 32.72 1.77
N SER A 431 -12.46 33.32 2.90
CA SER A 431 -11.73 32.62 3.98
C SER A 431 -12.64 31.68 4.79
N ASN A 432 -13.87 32.14 5.05
CA ASN A 432 -14.86 31.40 5.82
C ASN A 432 -15.36 30.14 5.09
N ASN A 433 -15.43 30.17 3.76
CA ASN A 433 -15.89 29.02 2.98
C ASN A 433 -14.84 27.89 2.94
N GLU A 434 -13.55 28.25 2.87
CA GLU A 434 -12.44 27.30 2.85
C GLU A 434 -12.31 26.54 4.19
N SER A 435 -12.58 27.21 5.32
CA SER A 435 -12.61 26.58 6.65
C SER A 435 -13.83 25.68 6.85
N VAL A 436 -15.02 26.06 6.35
CA VAL A 436 -16.21 25.19 6.40
C VAL A 436 -15.98 23.88 5.66
N GLU A 437 -15.44 23.95 4.44
CA GLU A 437 -15.16 22.75 3.63
C GLU A 437 -14.11 21.86 4.31
N ALA A 438 -13.11 22.44 4.97
CA ALA A 438 -12.16 21.67 5.78
C ALA A 438 -12.84 20.92 6.93
N TYR A 439 -13.84 21.52 7.59
CA TYR A 439 -14.61 20.87 8.65
C TYR A 439 -15.49 19.75 8.11
N ARG A 440 -16.14 19.96 6.97
CA ARG A 440 -16.95 18.95 6.28
C ARG A 440 -16.10 17.77 5.84
N GLN A 441 -14.92 18.02 5.31
CA GLN A 441 -13.99 16.97 4.91
C GLN A 441 -13.49 16.19 6.13
N ALA A 442 -13.12 16.86 7.23
CA ALA A 442 -12.71 16.16 8.44
C ALA A 442 -13.86 15.31 9.03
N ALA A 443 -15.10 15.79 8.92
CA ALA A 443 -16.28 15.03 9.29
C ALA A 443 -16.46 13.76 8.41
N GLN A 444 -16.26 13.87 7.09
CA GLN A 444 -16.28 12.73 6.18
C GLN A 444 -15.14 11.74 6.46
N ASP A 445 -13.92 12.23 6.71
CA ASP A 445 -12.77 11.38 7.08
C ASP A 445 -13.06 10.57 8.36
N ILE A 446 -13.76 11.18 9.34
CA ILE A 446 -14.23 10.48 10.54
C ILE A 446 -15.25 9.40 10.17
N GLN A 447 -16.24 9.69 9.31
CA GLN A 447 -17.21 8.69 8.85
C GLN A 447 -16.53 7.53 8.12
N TYR A 448 -15.50 7.78 7.31
CA TYR A 448 -14.71 6.73 6.66
C TYR A 448 -13.93 5.88 7.67
N ALA A 449 -13.31 6.50 8.67
CA ALA A 449 -12.62 5.77 9.73
C ALA A 449 -13.58 4.85 10.51
N VAL A 450 -14.83 5.29 10.68
CA VAL A 450 -15.89 4.50 11.32
C VAL A 450 -16.40 3.38 10.42
N ALA A 451 -16.66 3.65 9.14
CA ALA A 451 -17.10 2.63 8.18
C ALA A 451 -16.04 1.52 7.98
N ASP A 452 -14.76 1.87 8.04
CA ASP A 452 -13.63 0.94 7.98
C ASP A 452 -13.42 0.15 9.29
N GLY A 453 -14.12 0.52 10.37
CA GLY A 453 -13.93 -0.08 11.70
C GLY A 453 -12.52 0.12 12.26
N SER A 454 -11.86 1.22 11.89
CA SER A 454 -10.43 1.40 12.13
C SER A 454 -10.16 2.28 13.34
N LEU A 455 -9.81 1.66 14.48
CA LEU A 455 -9.39 2.37 15.69
C LEU A 455 -8.14 3.25 15.44
N LYS A 456 -7.24 2.80 14.56
CA LYS A 456 -6.04 3.56 14.18
C LYS A 456 -6.42 4.87 13.49
N LYS A 457 -7.27 4.81 12.45
CA LYS A 457 -7.73 6.01 11.72
C LYS A 457 -8.59 6.92 12.59
N LEU A 458 -9.47 6.35 13.41
CA LEU A 458 -10.33 7.17 14.28
C LEU A 458 -9.52 7.90 15.35
N SER A 459 -8.45 7.28 15.87
CA SER A 459 -7.61 7.86 16.93
C SER A 459 -6.89 9.16 16.57
N SER A 460 -6.64 9.44 15.28
CA SER A 460 -6.01 10.69 14.86
C SER A 460 -6.93 11.90 15.02
N TYR A 461 -8.23 11.68 15.17
CA TYR A 461 -9.22 12.73 15.40
C TYR A 461 -9.58 12.87 16.88
N ILE A 462 -9.08 12.02 17.77
CA ILE A 462 -9.51 12.03 19.19
C ILE A 462 -8.67 13.03 20.00
N ARG A 463 -9.36 13.88 20.76
CA ARG A 463 -8.73 14.65 21.83
C ARG A 463 -8.71 13.80 23.10
N PHE A 464 -7.52 13.38 23.50
CA PHE A 464 -7.33 12.66 24.76
C PHE A 464 -7.26 13.62 25.97
N PRO A 465 -7.71 13.19 27.16
CA PRO A 465 -8.37 11.91 27.44
C PRO A 465 -9.79 11.86 26.85
N LEU A 466 -10.21 10.67 26.41
CA LEU A 466 -11.52 10.44 25.82
C LEU A 466 -12.34 9.51 26.72
N SER A 467 -13.54 9.97 27.07
CA SER A 467 -14.54 9.17 27.76
C SER A 467 -15.39 8.39 26.75
N ILE A 468 -15.45 7.06 26.92
CA ILE A 468 -16.26 6.14 26.10
C ILE A 468 -17.44 5.67 26.93
N LYS A 469 -18.55 6.40 26.81
CA LYS A 469 -19.81 6.05 27.49
C LYS A 469 -20.39 4.78 26.84
N GLY A 470 -20.95 3.89 27.65
CA GLY A 470 -21.32 2.52 27.23
C GLY A 470 -20.35 1.46 27.70
N LEU A 471 -19.04 1.74 27.60
CA LEU A 471 -18.00 0.87 28.19
C LEU A 471 -17.64 1.29 29.62
N GLY A 472 -17.96 2.53 30.02
CA GLY A 472 -17.57 3.06 31.33
C GLY A 472 -16.06 3.32 31.43
N GLU A 473 -15.37 3.39 30.30
CA GLU A 473 -13.91 3.53 30.23
C GLU A 473 -13.50 4.95 29.82
N THR A 474 -12.34 5.39 30.30
CA THR A 474 -11.68 6.61 29.84
C THR A 474 -10.28 6.24 29.39
N VAL A 475 -9.96 6.55 28.13
CA VAL A 475 -8.64 6.30 27.55
C VAL A 475 -7.84 7.59 27.51
N SER A 476 -6.57 7.52 27.90
CA SER A 476 -5.70 8.68 28.05
C SER A 476 -4.79 8.89 26.85
N SER A 477 -4.71 7.93 25.93
CA SER A 477 -3.84 8.01 24.76
C SER A 477 -4.37 7.24 23.55
N ALA A 478 -3.85 7.57 22.36
CA ALA A 478 -4.14 6.87 21.11
C ALA A 478 -3.78 5.38 21.19
N LYS A 479 -2.70 5.03 21.89
CA LYS A 479 -2.25 3.64 22.06
C LYS A 479 -3.26 2.83 22.89
N GLU A 480 -3.79 3.43 23.96
CA GLU A 480 -4.83 2.80 24.78
C GLU A 480 -6.13 2.62 24.00
N PHE A 481 -6.54 3.65 23.25
CA PHE A 481 -7.72 3.56 22.38
C PHE A 481 -7.58 2.48 21.30
N GLN A 482 -6.43 2.39 20.65
CA GLN A 482 -6.15 1.39 19.61
C GLN A 482 -6.06 -0.05 20.15
N ALA A 483 -5.86 -0.22 21.45
CA ALA A 483 -5.84 -1.53 22.10
C ALA A 483 -7.25 -2.03 22.49
N LEU A 484 -8.29 -1.20 22.33
CA LEU A 484 -9.67 -1.60 22.59
C LEU A 484 -10.14 -2.65 21.58
N ASP A 485 -11.14 -3.42 21.99
CA ASP A 485 -11.83 -4.34 21.10
C ASP A 485 -12.69 -3.54 20.12
N SER A 486 -12.28 -3.51 18.85
CA SER A 486 -12.97 -2.75 17.81
C SER A 486 -14.42 -3.17 17.64
N SER A 487 -14.76 -4.44 17.93
CA SER A 487 -16.13 -4.94 17.83
C SER A 487 -17.09 -4.37 18.89
N LYS A 488 -16.55 -3.87 20.01
CA LYS A 488 -17.33 -3.19 21.06
C LYS A 488 -17.67 -1.74 20.73
N ILE A 489 -16.91 -1.14 19.81
CA ILE A 489 -17.09 0.25 19.38
C ILE A 489 -17.89 0.30 18.08
N PHE A 490 -17.47 -0.46 17.08
CA PHE A 490 -18.07 -0.45 15.74
C PHE A 490 -19.18 -1.49 15.60
N THR A 491 -20.19 -1.43 16.47
CA THR A 491 -21.42 -2.21 16.26
C THR A 491 -22.14 -1.68 15.01
N SER A 492 -22.89 -2.53 14.30
CA SER A 492 -23.57 -2.13 13.06
C SER A 492 -24.46 -0.91 13.26
N GLU A 493 -25.23 -0.88 14.36
CA GLU A 493 -26.11 0.23 14.73
C GLU A 493 -25.32 1.52 14.99
N TRP A 494 -24.15 1.41 15.60
CA TRP A 494 -23.29 2.56 15.85
C TRP A 494 -22.66 3.11 14.57
N VAL A 495 -22.16 2.22 13.71
CA VAL A 495 -21.58 2.58 12.41
C VAL A 495 -22.63 3.28 11.54
N ASP A 496 -23.82 2.70 11.41
CA ASP A 496 -24.91 3.26 10.61
C ASP A 496 -25.35 4.64 11.13
N ALA A 497 -25.45 4.82 12.44
CA ALA A 497 -25.81 6.09 13.06
C ALA A 497 -24.78 7.19 12.76
N VAL A 498 -23.49 6.88 12.78
CA VAL A 498 -22.43 7.88 12.53
C VAL A 498 -22.26 8.17 11.05
N VAL A 499 -22.26 7.14 10.19
CA VAL A 499 -22.04 7.27 8.74
C VAL A 499 -23.22 7.96 8.04
N SER A 500 -24.43 7.88 8.60
CA SER A 500 -25.61 8.59 8.06
C SER A 500 -25.65 10.10 8.33
N TYR A 501 -24.69 10.64 9.09
CA TYR A 501 -24.64 12.08 9.38
C TYR A 501 -24.42 12.91 8.10
N ASP A 502 -25.28 13.89 7.88
CA ASP A 502 -25.16 14.85 6.77
C ASP A 502 -24.16 15.96 7.12
N THR A 503 -22.96 15.88 6.54
CA THR A 503 -21.90 16.88 6.74
C THR A 503 -22.23 18.25 6.17
N GLY A 504 -23.20 18.36 5.26
CA GLY A 504 -23.71 19.63 4.73
C GLY A 504 -24.29 20.54 5.81
N LYS A 505 -24.70 19.97 6.96
CA LYS A 505 -25.18 20.73 8.13
C LYS A 505 -24.09 21.56 8.82
N ILE A 506 -22.81 21.26 8.57
CA ILE A 506 -21.69 22.01 9.12
C ILE A 506 -21.58 23.34 8.37
N LYS A 507 -21.62 24.43 9.14
CA LYS A 507 -21.48 25.83 8.72
C LYS A 507 -20.27 26.48 9.39
N SER A 508 -19.85 27.65 8.93
CA SER A 508 -18.70 28.40 9.49
C SER A 508 -18.86 28.73 10.97
N SER A 509 -20.10 28.94 11.42
CA SER A 509 -20.44 29.21 12.82
C SER A 509 -20.52 27.95 13.71
N THR A 510 -20.30 26.76 13.14
CA THR A 510 -20.38 25.50 13.90
C THR A 510 -19.21 25.40 14.86
N LYS A 511 -19.48 25.30 16.16
CA LYS A 511 -18.46 25.09 17.20
C LYS A 511 -18.33 23.62 17.60
N SER A 512 -19.42 22.88 17.47
CA SER A 512 -19.49 21.45 17.75
C SER A 512 -20.61 20.82 16.94
N PHE A 513 -20.46 19.56 16.60
CA PHE A 513 -21.51 18.77 15.97
C PHE A 513 -21.49 17.34 16.49
N THR A 514 -22.62 16.65 16.39
CA THR A 514 -22.78 15.27 16.85
C THR A 514 -23.17 14.41 15.66
N MET A 515 -22.46 13.30 15.47
CA MET A 515 -22.80 12.28 14.48
C MET A 515 -23.46 11.11 15.20
N GLY A 516 -24.60 10.66 14.69
CA GLY A 516 -25.45 9.67 15.36
C GLY A 516 -26.37 10.27 16.43
N GLU A 517 -27.18 9.39 17.04
CA GLU A 517 -28.25 9.76 17.97
C GLU A 517 -28.19 8.89 19.24
N SER A 518 -28.93 9.29 20.28
CA SER A 518 -29.09 8.52 21.53
C SER A 518 -27.78 7.97 22.14
N SER A 519 -27.67 6.65 22.28
CA SER A 519 -26.54 5.87 22.79
C SER A 519 -25.52 5.50 21.71
N HIS A 520 -25.76 5.88 20.45
CA HIS A 520 -24.95 5.55 19.28
C HIS A 520 -24.44 6.81 18.60
N LYS A 521 -23.55 7.54 19.29
CA LYS A 521 -23.09 8.85 18.81
C LYS A 521 -21.64 9.14 19.14
N LEU A 522 -21.05 10.05 18.37
CA LEU A 522 -19.80 10.72 18.70
C LEU A 522 -19.96 12.23 18.63
N VAL A 523 -19.23 12.93 19.50
CA VAL A 523 -19.29 14.39 19.62
C VAL A 523 -17.98 15.00 19.14
N CYS A 524 -18.07 15.83 18.12
CA CYS A 524 -16.97 16.57 17.54
C CYS A 524 -17.01 18.04 17.99
N GLN A 525 -15.84 18.60 18.28
CA GLN A 525 -15.64 20.03 18.50
C GLN A 525 -14.70 20.58 17.42
N ILE A 526 -14.99 21.79 16.95
CA ILE A 526 -14.08 22.56 16.10
C ILE A 526 -13.25 23.44 17.02
N LYS A 527 -11.94 23.20 17.05
CA LYS A 527 -10.98 23.94 17.87
C LYS A 527 -9.71 24.20 17.06
N ASN A 528 -9.24 25.45 17.04
CA ASN A 528 -8.06 25.87 16.26
C ASN A 528 -8.15 25.39 14.80
N ASP A 529 -9.30 25.64 14.17
CA ASP A 529 -9.60 25.26 12.78
C ASP A 529 -9.46 23.75 12.48
N SER A 530 -9.56 22.90 13.50
CA SER A 530 -9.49 21.45 13.39
C SER A 530 -10.69 20.79 14.07
N VAL A 531 -11.21 19.73 13.45
CA VAL A 531 -12.27 18.90 14.02
C VAL A 531 -11.64 17.83 14.92
N VAL A 532 -12.08 17.77 16.17
CA VAL A 532 -11.64 16.76 17.14
C VAL A 532 -12.83 16.07 17.81
N ILE A 533 -12.75 14.76 17.96
CA ILE A 533 -13.67 13.92 18.72
C ILE A 533 -13.37 14.09 20.20
N THR A 534 -14.41 14.38 20.97
CA THR A 534 -14.30 14.68 22.40
C THR A 534 -15.10 13.73 23.28
N GLU A 535 -16.11 13.07 22.72
CA GLU A 535 -16.90 12.05 23.40
C GLU A 535 -17.31 10.96 22.42
N LEU A 536 -17.28 9.71 22.89
CA LEU A 536 -17.90 8.56 22.23
C LEU A 536 -18.99 7.98 23.15
N HIS A 537 -20.15 7.69 22.58
CA HIS A 537 -21.21 6.93 23.19
C HIS A 537 -21.40 5.69 22.33
N VAL A 538 -20.99 4.55 22.85
CA VAL A 538 -21.26 3.23 22.28
C VAL A 538 -22.30 2.57 23.18
N ASN A 539 -23.00 1.56 22.67
CA ASN A 539 -24.12 0.98 23.41
C ASN A 539 -23.69 0.56 24.83
N SER A 540 -24.45 1.01 25.84
CA SER A 540 -24.40 0.40 27.17
C SER A 540 -25.37 -0.75 27.08
N ASP A 541 -24.92 -1.98 27.27
CA ASP A 541 -25.84 -2.94 27.86
C ASP A 541 -26.30 -2.28 29.17
N GLU A 542 -27.54 -1.82 29.23
CA GLU A 542 -28.16 -1.56 30.52
C GLU A 542 -28.17 -2.93 31.20
N VAL A 543 -27.18 -3.16 32.06
CA VAL A 543 -27.36 -4.03 33.21
C VAL A 543 -28.54 -3.40 33.94
N GLN A 544 -29.75 -3.89 33.67
CA GLN A 544 -30.85 -3.69 34.58
C GLN A 544 -30.32 -4.13 35.95
N PRO A 545 -30.44 -3.29 37.00
CA PRO A 545 -30.20 -3.81 38.33
C PRO A 545 -31.12 -5.01 38.49
N ASP A 546 -30.55 -6.16 38.85
CA ASP A 546 -31.30 -7.35 39.25
C ASP A 546 -32.31 -6.90 40.30
N THR A 547 -33.54 -6.62 39.88
CA THR A 547 -34.67 -6.58 40.79
C THR A 547 -34.90 -8.03 41.15
N GLU A 548 -34.34 -8.43 42.29
CA GLU A 548 -34.80 -9.60 43.03
C GLU A 548 -36.34 -9.62 42.96
N PRO A 549 -36.96 -10.76 42.63
CA PRO A 549 -38.40 -10.88 42.75
C PRO A 549 -38.72 -10.80 44.24
N THR A 550 -39.17 -9.63 44.69
CA THR A 550 -39.91 -9.52 45.95
C THR A 550 -41.15 -10.39 45.80
N ASP A 551 -41.11 -11.54 46.45
CA ASP A 551 -42.28 -12.27 46.91
C ASP A 551 -43.27 -11.26 47.49
N SER A 552 -44.49 -11.27 46.98
CA SER A 552 -45.63 -10.71 47.68
C SER A 552 -46.76 -11.73 47.63
N PRO A 553 -47.47 -11.87 48.76
CA PRO A 553 -48.13 -13.12 49.11
C PRO A 553 -49.48 -13.27 48.40
N SER A 554 -49.86 -14.52 48.25
CA SER A 554 -51.20 -14.99 47.91
C SER A 554 -52.30 -14.25 48.69
N GLU A 555 -53.32 -13.75 47.99
CA GLU A 555 -54.68 -13.66 48.50
C GLU A 555 -55.69 -13.74 47.33
N GLU A 556 -56.62 -14.70 47.49
CA GLU A 556 -57.86 -15.04 46.75
C GLU A 556 -57.79 -15.67 45.34
#